data_AF-A0A939R3K0-F1
#
_entry.id   AF-A0A939R3K0-F1
#
_cell.length_a   1.000
_cell.length_b   1.000
_cell.length_c   1.000
_cell.angle_alpha   90.00
_cell.angle_beta   90.00
_cell.angle_gamma   90.00
#
_symmetry.space_group_name_H-M   'P 1'
#
loop_
_entity.id
_entity.type
_entity.pdbx_description
1 polymer ?
#
loop_
_entity_poly.entity_id
_entity_poly.type
_entity_poly.pdbx_seq_one_letter_code
_entity_poly.pdbx_strand_id
1 'polypeptide(L)'
;MVVVSSREFRANQRKYFDLARIHDVVITSRSHGSYRLVPVSEDDTLIDKDTLDAKIRQGIADYESGKVHRMNEGESSEDFLARMINEV
;
A
#
# COMPACT_ATOMS: atom_id res chain seq x y z
N MET A 1 0.46 -16.19 9.88
CA MET A 1 1.65 -16.18 9.01
C MET A 1 2.08 -17.59 8.66
N VAL A 2 2.22 -17.89 7.37
CA VAL A 2 2.70 -19.18 6.84
C VAL A 2 4.01 -18.95 6.10
N VAL A 3 5.07 -19.63 6.52
CA VAL A 3 6.40 -19.55 5.89
C VAL A 3 6.62 -20.79 5.04
N VAL A 4 6.88 -20.62 3.75
CA VAL A 4 6.99 -21.70 2.78
C VAL A 4 8.30 -21.59 1.99
N SER A 5 8.91 -22.73 1.64
CA SER A 5 10.08 -22.70 0.76
C SER A 5 9.68 -22.35 -0.68
N SER A 6 10.59 -21.73 -1.43
CA SER A 6 10.35 -21.44 -2.85
C SER A 6 10.09 -22.69 -3.71
N ARG A 7 10.56 -23.88 -3.28
CA ARG A 7 10.25 -25.16 -3.95
C ARG A 7 8.79 -25.54 -3.73
N GLU A 8 8.33 -25.50 -2.48
CA GLU A 8 6.95 -25.84 -2.10
C GLU A 8 5.95 -24.85 -2.70
N PHE A 9 6.26 -23.55 -2.69
CA PHE A 9 5.44 -22.54 -3.36
C PHE A 9 5.25 -22.82 -4.85
N ARG A 10 6.33 -23.19 -5.58
CA ARG A 10 6.23 -23.52 -7.01
C ARG A 10 5.39 -24.77 -7.27
N ALA A 11 5.49 -25.78 -6.40
CA ALA A 11 4.71 -27.01 -6.53
C ALA A 11 3.21 -26.80 -6.25
N ASN A 12 2.86 -25.86 -5.37
CA ASN A 12 1.50 -25.66 -4.86
C ASN A 12 1.01 -24.20 -5.00
N GLN A 13 1.36 -23.55 -6.11
CA GLN A 13 1.21 -22.09 -6.26
C GLN A 13 -0.24 -21.59 -6.02
N ARG A 14 -1.25 -22.24 -6.60
CA ARG A 14 -2.66 -21.87 -6.45
C ARG A 14 -3.11 -21.82 -4.99
N LYS A 15 -2.77 -22.87 -4.22
CA LYS A 15 -3.08 -22.97 -2.79
C LYS A 15 -2.55 -21.76 -2.02
N TYR A 16 -1.34 -21.30 -2.33
CA TYR A 16 -0.73 -20.17 -1.62
C TYR A 16 -1.27 -18.81 -2.07
N PHE A 17 -1.71 -18.65 -3.32
CA PHE A 17 -2.46 -17.46 -3.73
C PHE A 17 -3.80 -17.37 -3.00
N ASP A 18 -4.55 -18.46 -2.93
CA ASP A 18 -5.81 -18.49 -2.18
C ASP A 18 -5.58 -18.18 -0.69
N LEU A 19 -4.51 -18.73 -0.12
CA LEU A 19 -4.14 -18.50 1.27
C LEU A 19 -3.72 -17.04 1.53
N ALA A 20 -3.02 -16.41 0.59
CA ALA A 20 -2.57 -15.01 0.70
C ALA A 20 -3.73 -13.99 0.74
N ARG A 21 -4.94 -14.39 0.32
CA ARG A 21 -6.15 -13.55 0.44
C ARG A 21 -6.67 -13.44 1.87
N ILE A 22 -6.31 -14.38 2.75
CA ILE A 22 -6.85 -14.49 4.11
C ILE A 22 -5.76 -14.56 5.20
N HIS A 23 -4.52 -14.86 4.83
CA HIS A 23 -3.39 -15.03 5.75
C HIS A 23 -2.08 -14.52 5.16
N ASP A 24 -1.19 -14.00 6.00
CA ASP A 24 0.17 -13.66 5.57
C ASP A 24 0.94 -14.88 5.10
N VAL A 25 1.48 -14.83 3.87
CA VAL A 25 2.35 -15.87 3.31
C VAL A 25 3.74 -15.28 3.04
N VAL A 26 4.78 -15.94 3.55
CA VAL A 26 6.19 -15.60 3.31
C VAL A 26 6.86 -16.76 2.57
N ILE A 27 7.41 -16.48 1.39
CA ILE A 27 8.13 -17.42 0.55
C ILE A 27 9.63 -17.22 0.79
N THR A 28 10.35 -18.26 1.21
CA THR A 28 11.78 -18.19 1.50
C THR A 28 12.61 -18.92 0.44
N SER A 29 13.70 -18.30 0.02
CA SER A 29 14.67 -18.81 -0.93
C SER A 29 16.08 -18.70 -0.36
N ARG A 30 16.87 -19.77 -0.50
CA ARG A 30 18.29 -19.74 -0.08
C ARG A 30 19.12 -18.75 -0.90
N SER A 31 18.80 -18.57 -2.19
CA SER A 31 19.56 -17.72 -3.11
C SER A 31 18.99 -16.30 -3.27
N HIS A 32 17.74 -16.08 -2.87
CA HIS A 32 17.03 -14.82 -3.15
C HIS A 32 16.38 -14.19 -1.91
N GLY A 33 16.62 -14.75 -0.72
CA GLY A 33 16.02 -14.24 0.51
C GLY A 33 14.53 -14.56 0.63
N SER A 34 13.80 -13.74 1.38
CA SER A 34 12.40 -13.96 1.72
C SER A 34 11.51 -12.90 1.09
N TYR A 35 10.38 -13.35 0.52
CA TYR A 35 9.38 -12.50 -0.13
C TYR A 35 8.04 -12.65 0.58
N ARG A 36 7.26 -11.58 0.68
CA ARG A 36 5.87 -11.65 1.11
C ARG A 36 4.98 -11.77 -0.12
N LEU A 37 3.97 -12.63 -0.06
CA LEU A 37 2.94 -12.74 -1.07
C LEU A 37 1.71 -11.96 -0.60
N VAL A 38 1.40 -10.88 -1.32
CA VAL A 38 0.25 -10.00 -1.03
C VAL A 38 -0.56 -9.89 -2.32
N PRO A 39 -1.88 -10.13 -2.30
CA PRO A 39 -2.72 -9.87 -3.45
C PRO A 39 -2.76 -8.36 -3.71
N VAL A 40 -2.68 -7.97 -4.97
CA VAL A 40 -2.82 -6.57 -5.40
C VAL A 40 -4.25 -6.39 -5.91
N SER A 41 -4.91 -5.34 -5.42
CA SER A 41 -6.21 -4.85 -5.87
C SER A 41 -6.05 -3.59 -6.73
N GLU A 42 -7.11 -3.16 -7.41
CA GLU A 42 -7.08 -1.97 -8.26
C GLU A 42 -6.78 -0.68 -7.47
N ASP A 43 -7.10 -0.66 -6.17
CA ASP A 43 -6.86 0.47 -5.27
C ASP A 43 -5.44 0.48 -4.68
N ASP A 44 -4.67 -0.60 -4.84
CA ASP A 44 -3.33 -0.70 -4.28
C ASP A 44 -2.32 0.11 -5.09
N THR A 45 -1.62 1.02 -4.42
CA THR A 45 -0.54 1.81 -5.01
C THR A 45 0.82 1.28 -4.56
N LEU A 46 1.62 0.79 -5.52
CA LEU A 46 3.04 0.51 -5.28
C LEU A 46 3.86 1.75 -5.59
N ILE A 47 4.56 2.26 -4.58
CA ILE A 47 5.45 3.40 -4.68
C ILE A 47 6.82 3.02 -4.13
N ASP A 48 7.89 3.38 -4.82
CA ASP A 48 9.24 3.22 -4.29
C ASP A 48 9.50 4.23 -3.15
N LYS A 49 10.51 3.93 -2.34
CA LYS A 49 10.81 4.73 -1.15
C LYS A 49 11.18 6.17 -1.50
N ASP A 50 11.95 6.40 -2.55
CA ASP A 50 12.45 7.73 -2.88
C ASP A 50 11.30 8.63 -3.37
N THR A 51 10.40 8.07 -4.18
CA THR A 51 9.18 8.76 -4.60
C THR A 51 8.25 9.04 -3.42
N LEU A 52 8.08 8.09 -2.49
CA LEU A 52 7.30 8.31 -1.27
C LEU A 52 7.89 9.44 -0.41
N ASP A 53 9.20 9.40 -0.16
CA ASP A 53 9.91 10.41 0.62
C ASP A 53 9.82 11.80 -0.04
N ALA A 54 9.89 11.86 -1.38
CA ALA A 54 9.69 13.09 -2.13
C ALA A 54 8.28 13.66 -1.98
N LYS A 55 7.24 12.81 -2.08
CA LYS A 55 5.84 13.23 -1.88
C LYS A 55 5.59 13.75 -0.46
N ILE A 56 6.16 13.11 0.55
CA ILE A 56 6.07 13.57 1.95
C ILE A 56 6.72 14.93 2.11
N ARG A 57 7.96 15.10 1.62
CA ARG A 57 8.66 16.41 1.68
C ARG A 57 7.87 17.51 0.97
N GLN A 58 7.30 17.20 -0.19
CA GLN A 58 6.46 18.15 -0.91
C GLN A 58 5.22 18.53 -0.10
N GLY A 59 4.52 17.55 0.49
CA GLY A 59 3.36 17.81 1.35
C GLY A 59 3.68 18.68 2.57
N ILE A 60 4.86 18.50 3.18
CA ILE A 60 5.34 19.37 4.26
C ILE A 60 5.56 20.80 3.76
N ALA A 61 6.25 20.98 2.63
CA ALA A 61 6.50 22.30 2.05
C ALA A 61 5.19 23.00 1.62
N ASP A 62 4.22 22.26 1.10
CA ASP A 62 2.90 22.79 0.74
C ASP A 62 2.12 23.23 1.99
N TYR A 63 2.19 22.46 3.08
CA TYR A 63 1.63 22.86 4.37
C TYR A 63 2.27 24.14 4.93
N GLU A 64 3.60 24.21 4.96
CA GLU A 64 4.35 25.37 5.46
C GLU A 64 4.11 26.63 4.63
N SER A 65 3.94 26.49 3.31
CA SER A 65 3.65 27.60 2.40
C SER A 65 2.15 27.96 2.32
N GLY A 66 1.29 27.25 3.07
CA GLY A 66 -0.15 27.50 3.10
C GLY A 66 -0.91 27.00 1.87
N LYS A 67 -0.30 26.20 1.00
CA LYS A 67 -0.93 25.53 -0.14
C LYS A 67 -1.74 24.31 0.32
N VAL A 68 -2.70 24.56 1.19
CA VAL A 68 -3.51 23.51 1.82
C VAL A 68 -4.98 23.86 1.76
N HIS A 69 -5.81 22.84 1.70
CA HIS A 69 -7.24 22.96 1.92
C HIS A 69 -7.53 22.69 3.40
N ARG A 70 -8.36 23.53 4.01
CA ARG A 70 -8.80 23.36 5.39
C ARG A 70 -10.21 22.77 5.42
N MET A 71 -10.47 21.97 6.46
CA MET A 71 -11.81 21.52 6.77
C MET A 71 -12.63 22.70 7.27
N ASN A 72 -13.90 22.72 6.89
CA ASN A 72 -14.87 23.68 7.42
C ASN A 72 -15.27 23.29 8.85
N GLU A 73 -15.82 24.24 9.61
CA GLU A 73 -16.34 23.97 10.95
C GLU A 73 -17.50 22.96 10.89
N GLY A 74 -17.39 21.87 11.65
CA GLY A 74 -18.37 20.79 11.66
C GLY A 74 -18.34 19.83 10.46
N GLU A 75 -17.42 20.00 9.51
CA GLU A 75 -17.26 19.10 8.36
C GLU A 75 -16.62 17.76 8.80
N SER A 76 -17.16 16.65 8.31
CA SER A 76 -16.55 15.34 8.53
C SER A 76 -15.35 15.13 7.58
N SER A 77 -14.44 14.21 7.92
CA SER A 77 -13.33 13.87 7.03
C SER A 77 -13.81 13.29 5.70
N GLU A 78 -14.92 12.55 5.70
CA GLU A 78 -15.53 11.95 4.50
C GLU A 78 -16.08 13.05 3.59
N ASP A 79 -16.81 14.03 4.16
CA ASP A 79 -17.36 15.17 3.41
C ASP A 79 -16.24 16.05 2.85
N PHE A 80 -15.20 16.31 3.64
CA PHE A 80 -14.02 17.04 3.20
C PHE A 80 -13.36 16.37 1.99
N LEU A 81 -13.09 15.06 2.07
CA LEU A 81 -12.47 14.31 0.98
C LEU A 81 -13.36 14.27 -0.26
N ALA A 82 -14.66 14.04 -0.10
CA ALA A 82 -15.61 14.06 -1.20
C ALA A 82 -15.64 15.43 -1.91
N ARG A 83 -15.62 16.53 -1.14
CA ARG A 83 -15.52 17.88 -1.71
C ARG A 83 -14.23 18.05 -2.52
N MET A 84 -13.11 17.59 -2.00
CA MET A 84 -11.81 17.76 -2.67
C MET A 84 -11.62 16.88 -3.91
N ILE A 85 -12.23 15.70 -3.94
CA ILE A 85 -12.17 14.81 -5.10
C ILE A 85 -13.08 15.31 -6.23
N ASN A 86 -14.21 15.96 -5.91
CA ASN A 86 -15.19 16.45 -6.89
C ASN A 86 -14.95 17.89 -7.39
N GLU A 87 -13.98 18.61 -6.82
CA GLU A 87 -13.58 19.96 -7.28
C GLU A 87 -12.63 19.95 -8.50
N VAL A 88 -12.33 18.77 -9.06
CA VAL A 88 -11.48 18.57 -10.25
C VAL A 88 -12.29 18.48 -11.54
#